data_AF-A0A8T3WKE3-F1
#
_entry.id   AF-A0A8T3WKE3-F1
#
_cell.length_a   1.000
_cell.length_b   1.000
_cell.length_c   1.000
_cell.angle_alpha   90.00
_cell.angle_beta   90.00
_cell.angle_gamma   90.00
#
_symmetry.space_group_name_H-M   'P 1'
#
loop_
_entity.id
_entity.type
_entity.pdbx_description
1 polymer ?
#
loop_
_entity_poly.entity_id
_entity_poly.type
_entity_poly.pdbx_seq_one_letter_code
_entity_poly.pdbx_strand_id
1 'polypeptide(L)'
;MAKTGDKIRKDELENVIRVVKCLEESRTSWLWYREIGRRCNLNHKTVSRLIDKYLRESIIEQEGVEPFLKIKMVRIKPGVNVNSILRYMEIKRKIESVRSSR
;
A
#
# COMPACT_ATOMS: atom_id res chain seq x y z
N MET A 1 1.62 -24.88 -4.37
CA MET A 1 0.28 -24.51 -3.88
C MET A 1 0.12 -22.99 -3.96
N ALA A 2 -0.29 -22.47 -5.13
CA ALA A 2 -0.62 -21.06 -5.27
C ALA A 2 -2.01 -20.85 -4.67
N LYS A 3 -2.08 -20.28 -3.45
CA LYS A 3 -3.36 -19.96 -2.83
C LYS A 3 -4.03 -18.86 -3.65
N THR A 4 -5.16 -19.22 -4.26
CA THR A 4 -6.35 -18.41 -4.53
C THR A 4 -6.15 -16.91 -4.40
N GLY A 5 -6.28 -16.19 -5.52
CA GLY A 5 -6.21 -14.74 -5.58
C GLY A 5 -7.00 -14.09 -4.43
N ASP A 6 -6.25 -13.47 -3.52
CA ASP A 6 -6.80 -12.72 -2.40
C ASP A 6 -7.77 -11.67 -2.95
N LYS A 7 -9.07 -11.89 -2.74
CA LYS A 7 -10.11 -10.92 -3.09
C LYS A 7 -9.87 -9.69 -2.22
N ILE A 8 -9.33 -8.62 -2.81
CA ILE A 8 -9.11 -7.36 -2.10
C ILE A 8 -10.49 -6.76 -1.78
N ARG A 9 -10.73 -6.43 -0.52
CA ARG A 9 -11.98 -5.76 -0.13
C ARG A 9 -11.94 -4.29 -0.61
N LYS A 10 -13.11 -3.72 -0.92
CA LYS A 10 -13.22 -2.36 -1.49
C LYS A 10 -12.61 -1.30 -0.57
N ASP A 11 -12.82 -1.42 0.73
CA ASP A 11 -12.24 -0.57 1.78
C ASP A 11 -10.72 -0.70 1.86
N GLU A 12 -10.20 -1.93 1.71
CA GLU A 12 -8.76 -2.17 1.69
C GLU A 12 -8.10 -1.57 0.46
N LEU A 13 -8.72 -1.70 -0.72
CA LEU A 13 -8.22 -1.12 -1.95
C LEU A 13 -8.12 0.41 -1.85
N GLU A 14 -9.12 1.06 -1.27
CA GLU A 14 -9.10 2.51 -1.06
C GLU A 14 -7.97 2.93 -0.12
N ASN A 15 -7.78 2.20 0.97
CA ASN A 15 -6.69 2.46 1.91
C ASN A 15 -5.31 2.21 1.27
N VAL A 16 -5.18 1.20 0.42
CA VAL A 16 -3.95 0.93 -0.34
C VAL A 16 -3.63 2.09 -1.27
N ILE A 17 -4.62 2.58 -2.03
CA ILE A 17 -4.44 3.74 -2.92
C ILE A 17 -3.97 4.97 -2.14
N ARG A 18 -4.56 5.23 -0.97
CA ARG A 18 -4.14 6.36 -0.10
C ARG A 18 -2.69 6.22 0.36
N VAL A 19 -2.28 5.03 0.79
CA VAL A 19 -0.90 4.75 1.21
C VAL A 19 0.08 4.95 0.05
N VAL A 20 -0.25 4.45 -1.14
CA VAL A 20 0.59 4.58 -2.34
C VAL A 20 0.74 6.05 -2.74
N LYS A 21 -0.34 6.82 -2.78
CA LYS A 21 -0.28 8.27 -3.06
C LYS A 21 0.57 9.03 -2.04
N CYS A 22 0.40 8.74 -0.75
CA CYS A 22 1.22 9.34 0.31
C CYS A 22 2.71 9.06 0.14
N LEU A 23 3.06 7.85 -0.30
CA LEU A 23 4.45 7.49 -0.57
C LEU A 23 4.99 8.18 -1.83
N GLU A 24 4.17 8.33 -2.87
CA GLU A 24 4.52 9.04 -4.10
C GLU A 24 4.81 10.52 -3.85
N GLU A 25 3.95 11.20 -3.09
CA GLU A 25 4.11 12.60 -2.70
C GLU A 25 5.42 12.86 -1.94
N SER A 26 5.93 11.84 -1.23
CA SER A 26 7.19 11.94 -0.49
C SER A 26 8.45 11.82 -1.34
N ARG A 27 8.31 11.71 -2.68
CA ARG A 27 9.40 11.69 -3.67
C ARG A 27 10.54 10.74 -3.26
N THR A 28 10.19 9.48 -2.96
CA THR A 28 11.11 8.38 -2.56
C THR A 28 11.81 8.51 -1.20
N SER A 29 11.41 9.49 -0.38
CA SER A 29 11.87 9.58 1.00
C SER A 29 11.43 8.37 1.83
N TRP A 30 12.27 7.95 2.78
CA TRP A 30 11.90 6.94 3.74
C TRP A 30 10.85 7.47 4.72
N LEU A 31 9.72 6.78 4.82
CA LEU A 31 8.64 7.12 5.73
C LEU A 31 8.39 6.00 6.74
N TRP A 32 8.15 6.38 7.99
CA TRP A 32 7.75 5.47 9.04
C TRP A 32 6.28 5.06 8.90
N TYR A 33 5.91 3.85 9.32
CA TYR A 33 4.50 3.43 9.32
C TYR A 33 3.58 4.35 10.14
N ARG A 34 4.08 4.90 11.25
CA ARG A 34 3.35 5.88 12.06
C ARG A 34 3.13 7.19 11.31
N GLU A 35 4.12 7.62 10.55
CA GLU A 35 4.07 8.83 9.74
C GLU A 35 3.07 8.69 8.59
N ILE A 36 3.09 7.56 7.88
CA ILE A 36 2.10 7.23 6.85
C ILE A 36 0.70 7.17 7.46
N GLY A 37 0.55 6.52 8.62
CA GLY A 37 -0.72 6.45 9.32
C GLY A 37 -1.29 7.83 9.65
N ARG A 38 -0.44 8.75 10.13
CA ARG A 38 -0.83 10.14 10.41
C ARG A 38 -1.27 10.89 9.17
N ARG A 39 -0.54 10.77 8.04
CA ARG A 39 -0.87 11.45 6.77
C ARG A 39 -2.13 10.89 6.11
N CYS A 40 -2.33 9.58 6.16
CA CYS A 40 -3.47 8.92 5.54
C CYS A 40 -4.71 8.81 6.44
N ASN A 41 -4.65 9.29 7.68
CA ASN A 41 -5.65 9.07 8.72
C ASN A 41 -5.98 7.57 8.92
N LEU A 42 -4.93 6.75 9.03
CA LEU A 42 -5.00 5.30 9.22
C LEU A 42 -4.23 4.87 10.46
N ASN A 43 -4.72 3.83 11.14
CA ASN A 43 -3.95 3.21 12.22
C ASN A 43 -2.66 2.59 11.66
N HIS A 44 -1.52 2.84 12.31
CA HIS A 44 -0.22 2.28 11.92
C HIS A 44 -0.22 0.75 11.79
N LYS A 45 -1.05 0.03 12.57
CA LYS A 45 -1.25 -1.42 12.43
C LYS A 45 -1.94 -1.78 11.11
N THR A 46 -2.92 -0.98 10.69
CA THR A 46 -3.59 -1.12 9.39
C THR A 46 -2.61 -0.87 8.25
N VAL A 47 -1.80 0.18 8.35
CA VAL A 47 -0.75 0.48 7.37
C VAL A 47 0.23 -0.69 7.23
N SER A 48 0.75 -1.23 8.35
CA SER A 48 1.63 -2.41 8.31
C SER A 48 0.96 -3.59 7.60
N ARG A 49 -0.30 -3.89 7.94
CA ARG A 49 -1.03 -5.01 7.34
C ARG A 49 -1.23 -4.85 5.84
N LEU A 50 -1.60 -3.66 5.37
CA LEU A 50 -1.80 -3.38 3.95
C LEU A 50 -0.48 -3.44 3.18
N ILE A 51 0.59 -2.92 3.78
CA ILE A 51 1.93 -2.99 3.22
C ILE A 51 2.39 -4.44 3.07
N ASP A 52 2.34 -5.21 4.15
CA ASP A 52 2.78 -6.61 4.17
C ASP A 52 1.96 -7.48 3.21
N LYS A 53 0.66 -7.20 3.07
CA LYS A 53 -0.25 -7.99 2.24
C LYS A 53 -0.19 -7.65 0.74
N TYR A 54 -0.04 -6.38 0.38
CA TYR A 54 -0.25 -5.93 -1.01
C TYR A 54 0.94 -5.20 -1.64
N LEU A 55 1.84 -4.59 -0.86
CA LEU A 55 2.84 -3.66 -1.37
C LEU A 55 4.28 -4.17 -1.27
N ARG A 56 4.57 -4.99 -0.25
CA ARG A 56 5.94 -5.37 0.16
C ARG A 56 6.78 -5.99 -0.96
N GLU A 57 6.21 -6.85 -1.78
CA GLU A 57 6.99 -7.56 -2.81
C GLU A 57 7.24 -6.70 -4.05
N SER A 58 6.24 -5.92 -4.48
CA SER A 58 6.24 -5.32 -5.82
C SER A 58 6.48 -3.81 -5.85
N ILE A 59 6.14 -3.08 -4.77
CA ILE A 59 6.00 -1.61 -4.83
C ILE A 59 7.00 -0.89 -3.92
N ILE A 60 7.28 -1.45 -2.75
CA ILE A 60 8.05 -0.76 -1.71
C ILE A 60 9.31 -1.51 -1.30
N GLU A 61 10.28 -0.77 -0.81
CA GLU A 61 11.41 -1.28 -0.03
C GLU A 61 11.14 -1.01 1.44
N GLN A 62 11.61 -1.91 2.30
CA GLN A 62 11.47 -1.77 3.74
C GLN A 62 12.83 -1.91 4.40
N GLU A 63 13.13 -0.98 5.29
CA GLU A 63 14.32 -1.00 6.13
C GLU A 63 13.89 -1.05 7.61
N GLY A 64 14.54 -1.93 8.37
CA GLY A 64 14.30 -2.06 9.80
C GLY A 64 15.30 -1.21 10.55
N VAL A 65 14.81 -0.21 11.28
CA VAL A 65 15.65 0.61 12.16
C VAL A 65 15.47 0.08 13.57
N GLU A 66 16.47 -0.69 14.00
CA GLU A 66 16.67 -1.33 15.31
C GLU A 66 15.70 -2.48 15.73
N PRO A 67 16.25 -3.59 16.29
CA PRO A 67 15.46 -4.72 16.79
C PRO A 67 14.48 -4.38 17.92
N PHE A 68 14.80 -3.38 18.74
CA PHE A 68 14.07 -3.09 19.98
C PHE A 68 12.82 -2.23 19.78
N LEU A 69 12.88 -1.25 18.89
CA LEU A 69 11.79 -0.29 18.68
C LEU A 69 10.82 -0.70 17.56
N LYS A 70 11.10 -1.80 16.84
CA LYS A 70 10.29 -2.33 15.72
C LYS A 70 9.94 -1.23 14.70
N ILE A 71 10.82 -0.25 14.52
CA ILE A 71 10.52 0.89 13.66
C ILE A 71 10.83 0.49 12.22
N LYS A 72 9.78 0.42 11.42
CA LYS A 72 9.88 0.05 10.00
C LYS A 72 9.76 1.32 9.17
N MET A 73 10.79 1.59 8.37
CA MET A 73 10.75 2.60 7.32
C MET A 73 10.39 1.93 6.00
N VAL A 74 9.66 2.64 5.16
CA VAL A 74 9.38 2.22 3.80
C VAL A 74 9.53 3.36 2.82
N ARG A 75 9.93 3.02 1.60
CA ARG A 75 9.93 3.90 0.44
C ARG A 75 9.45 3.14 -0.78
N ILE A 76 9.04 3.86 -1.82
CA ILE A 76 8.76 3.22 -3.12
C ILE A 76 10.08 2.76 -3.75
N LYS A 77 10.08 1.54 -4.30
CA LYS A 77 11.22 0.99 -5.04
C LYS A 77 11.62 1.93 -6.19
N PRO A 78 12.92 2.18 -6.40
CA PRO A 78 13.36 2.96 -7.55
C PRO A 78 12.90 2.28 -8.85
N GLY A 79 12.43 3.08 -9.81
CA GLY A 79 11.95 2.58 -11.11
C GLY A 79 10.50 2.06 -11.11
N VAL A 80 9.80 2.04 -9.97
CA VAL A 80 8.37 1.69 -9.94
C VAL A 80 7.53 2.84 -10.47
N ASN A 81 6.77 2.58 -11.54
CA ASN A 81 5.79 3.52 -12.08
C ASN A 81 4.50 3.48 -11.26
N VAL A 82 4.41 4.37 -10.28
CA VAL A 82 3.29 4.48 -9.35
C VAL A 82 1.98 4.78 -10.07
N ASN A 83 2.01 5.66 -11.08
CA ASN A 83 0.84 6.02 -11.87
C ASN A 83 0.20 4.81 -12.56
N SER A 84 1.01 3.90 -13.11
CA SER A 84 0.52 2.67 -13.73
C SER A 84 -0.16 1.75 -12.71
N ILE A 85 0.39 1.65 -11.50
CA ILE A 85 -0.18 0.85 -10.41
C ILE A 85 -1.51 1.45 -9.94
N LEU A 86 -1.55 2.75 -9.69
CA LEU A 86 -2.76 3.46 -9.27
C LEU A 86 -3.87 3.29 -10.31
N ARG A 87 -3.53 3.47 -11.60
CA ARG A 87 -4.47 3.29 -12.70
C ARG A 87 -5.00 1.86 -12.79
N TYR A 88 -4.14 0.85 -12.62
CA TYR A 88 -4.56 -0.54 -12.56
C TYR A 88 -5.54 -0.79 -11.40
N MET A 89 -5.23 -0.28 -10.20
CA MET A 89 -6.08 -0.41 -9.02
C MET A 89 -7.44 0.28 -9.20
N GLU A 90 -7.48 1.45 -9.82
CA GLU A 90 -8.72 2.17 -10.13
C GLU A 90 -9.58 1.44 -11.18
N ILE A 91 -8.97 0.92 -12.24
CA ILE A 91 -9.67 0.12 -13.26
C ILE A 91 -10.25 -1.14 -12.62
N LYS A 92 -9.46 -1.85 -11.80
CA LYS A 92 -9.92 -3.02 -11.05
C LYS A 92 -11.12 -2.69 -10.16
N ARG A 93 -11.07 -1.56 -9.44
CA ARG A 93 -12.19 -1.03 -8.64
C ARG A 93 -13.45 -0.86 -9.48
N LYS A 94 -13.33 -0.23 -10.65
CA LYS A 94 -14.46 0.07 -11.54
C LYS A 94 -15.10 -1.21 -12.08
N ILE A 95 -14.30 -2.21 -12.44
CA ILE A 95 -14.79 -3.51 -12.90
C ILE A 95 -15.54 -4.24 -11.77
N GLU A 96 -14.99 -4.25 -10.56
CA GLU A 96 -15.62 -4.91 -9.41
C GLU A 96 -16.94 -4.22 -9.01
N SER A 97 -17.02 -2.89 -9.07
CA SER A 97 -18.29 -2.19 -8.83
C SER A 97 -19.37 -2.55 -9.85
N VAL A 98 -19.01 -2.68 -11.13
CA VAL A 98 -19.96 -3.05 -12.19
C VAL A 98 -20.45 -4.50 -12.02
N ARG A 99 -19.57 -5.40 -11.58
CA ARG A 99 -19.92 -6.81 -11.33
C ARG A 99 -20.79 -7.01 -10.09
N SER A 100 -20.70 -6.13 -9.10
CA SER A 100 -21.51 -6.23 -7.88
C SER A 100 -22.91 -5.63 -8.02
N SER A 101 -23.21 -4.97 -9.14
CA SER A 101 -24.51 -4.36 -9.46
C SER A 101 -25.34 -5.20 -10.44
N ARG A 102 -24.91 -6.42 -10.76
CA ARG A 102 -25.66 -7.45 -11.49
C ARG A 102 -25.87 -8.64 -10.57
#